data_AF-B4K2U4-F1
#
_entry.id   AF-B4K2U4-F1
#
_cell.length_a   1.000
_cell.length_b   1.000
_cell.length_c   1.000
_cell.angle_alpha   90.00
_cell.angle_beta   90.00
_cell.angle_gamma   90.00
#
_symmetry.space_group_name_H-M   'P 1'
#
loop_
_entity.id
_entity.type
_entity.pdbx_description
1 polymer ?
#
loop_
_entity_poly.entity_id
_entity_poly.type
_entity_poly.pdbx_seq_one_letter_code
_entity_poly.pdbx_strand_id
1 'polypeptide(L)'
;MENQRSNNNQNHRRGVRPSVGYLLFQYQSELTRRHAEPSRLSRTKIHIIDNLVSRTIRQLKHCSVEELQACKRELVYKEQLRDELRTLRRRKCNTASSSSATSSCSSSSPSPAPVQPAPRTPPKPRALIESKVSIFGPEIFV
;
A
#
# COMPACT_ATOMS: atom_id res chain seq x y z
N MET A 1 -18.64 26.66 -46.88
CA MET A 1 -17.99 27.54 -45.88
C MET A 1 -17.30 26.65 -44.87
N GLU A 2 -15.98 26.54 -45.04
CA GLU A 2 -15.06 25.73 -44.27
C GLU A 2 -14.79 26.41 -42.92
N ASN A 3 -15.08 25.75 -41.80
CA ASN A 3 -14.81 26.31 -40.47
C ASN A 3 -13.69 25.51 -39.79
N GLN A 4 -12.49 25.82 -40.24
CA GLN A 4 -11.22 25.42 -39.66
C GLN A 4 -11.02 26.24 -38.36
N ARG A 5 -11.41 25.68 -37.20
CA ARG A 5 -11.09 26.26 -35.89
C ARG A 5 -10.05 25.41 -35.16
N SER A 6 -8.81 25.85 -35.35
CA SER A 6 -7.74 25.86 -34.34
C SER A 6 -7.10 24.52 -33.97
N ASN A 7 -6.29 24.05 -34.92
CA ASN A 7 -4.95 23.57 -34.61
C ASN A 7 -4.16 24.68 -33.89
N ASN A 8 -3.83 24.47 -32.62
CA ASN A 8 -2.72 25.11 -31.91
C ASN A 8 -2.23 24.12 -30.86
N ASN A 9 -1.33 23.20 -31.21
CA ASN A 9 0.12 23.39 -31.08
C ASN A 9 0.52 24.16 -29.82
N GLN A 10 1.19 23.47 -28.89
CA GLN A 10 2.61 23.74 -28.64
C GLN A 10 3.18 22.80 -27.56
N ASN A 11 4.33 22.20 -27.90
CA ASN A 11 5.39 21.79 -26.98
C ASN A 11 5.34 20.40 -26.31
N HIS A 12 5.17 19.33 -27.10
CA HIS A 12 5.90 18.07 -26.78
C HIS A 12 7.19 18.02 -27.61
N ARG A 13 8.03 19.06 -27.45
CA ARG A 13 9.43 19.00 -27.86
C ARG A 13 10.08 17.95 -26.94
N ARG A 14 10.30 16.75 -27.48
CA ARG A 14 10.78 15.49 -26.86
C ARG A 14 9.63 14.61 -26.35
N GLY A 15 9.50 13.43 -26.95
CA GLY A 15 8.38 12.49 -26.85
C GLY A 15 8.20 11.80 -25.50
N VAL A 16 8.23 12.55 -24.40
CA VAL A 16 7.93 12.05 -23.07
C VAL A 16 6.46 12.34 -22.78
N ARG A 17 5.68 11.27 -22.53
CA ARG A 17 4.28 11.41 -22.10
C ARG A 17 4.24 12.11 -20.72
N PRO A 18 3.32 13.06 -20.50
CA PRO A 18 3.15 13.70 -19.19
C PRO A 18 2.86 12.66 -18.10
N SER A 19 3.40 12.88 -16.89
CA SER A 19 3.13 12.00 -15.75
C SER A 19 1.66 12.07 -15.32
N VAL A 20 1.15 10.99 -14.70
CA VAL A 20 -0.21 10.96 -14.15
C VAL A 20 -0.41 12.07 -13.12
N GLY A 21 0.60 12.35 -12.28
CA GLY A 21 0.53 13.42 -11.29
C GLY A 21 0.34 14.80 -11.92
N TYR A 22 1.06 15.09 -13.00
CA TYR A 22 0.88 16.35 -13.73
C TYR A 22 -0.50 16.45 -14.39
N LEU A 23 -0.99 15.37 -15.00
CA LEU A 23 -2.33 15.36 -15.59
C LEU A 23 -3.44 15.56 -14.56
N LEU A 24 -3.29 14.98 -13.36
CA LEU A 24 -4.22 15.19 -12.24
C LEU A 24 -4.20 16.65 -11.78
N PHE A 25 -3.01 17.22 -11.62
CA PHE A 25 -2.85 18.64 -11.32
C PHE A 25 -3.53 19.52 -12.39
N GLN A 26 -3.29 19.24 -13.67
CA GLN A 26 -3.88 19.98 -14.78
C GLN A 26 -5.42 19.88 -14.76
N TYR A 27 -5.95 18.67 -14.52
CA TYR A 27 -7.39 18.43 -14.43
C TYR A 27 -8.02 19.20 -13.27
N GLN A 28 -7.39 19.18 -12.10
CA GLN A 28 -7.84 19.94 -10.93
C GLN A 28 -7.81 21.45 -11.18
N SER A 29 -6.74 21.96 -11.81
CA SER A 29 -6.64 23.39 -12.16
C SER A 29 -7.71 23.84 -13.15
N GLU A 30 -8.14 22.94 -14.04
CA GLU A 30 -9.20 23.22 -15.00
C GLU A 30 -10.58 23.23 -14.32
N LEU A 31 -10.82 22.35 -13.34
CA LEU A 31 -12.06 22.32 -12.57
C LEU A 31 -12.32 23.57 -11.74
N THR A 32 -11.26 24.26 -11.30
CA THR A 32 -11.38 25.47 -10.47
C THR A 32 -11.54 26.76 -11.28
N ARG A 33 -11.47 26.70 -12.63
CA ARG A 33 -11.71 27.86 -13.49
C ARG A 33 -13.20 28.22 -13.54
N ARG A 34 -13.50 29.52 -13.54
CA ARG A 34 -14.87 30.05 -13.73
C ARG A 34 -15.52 29.62 -15.04
N HIS A 35 -14.70 29.43 -16.08
CA HIS A 35 -15.14 28.98 -17.41
C HIS A 35 -14.28 27.78 -17.81
N ALA A 36 -14.51 26.65 -17.13
CA ALA A 36 -13.89 25.39 -17.46
C ALA A 36 -14.46 24.87 -18.79
N GLU A 37 -13.58 24.55 -19.73
CA GLU A 37 -14.00 24.01 -21.03
C GLU A 37 -14.28 22.50 -20.90
N PRO A 38 -15.53 22.03 -21.10
CA PRO A 38 -15.87 20.62 -20.96
C PRO A 38 -15.00 19.70 -21.84
N SER A 39 -14.64 20.18 -23.04
CA SER A 39 -13.77 19.47 -23.98
C SER A 39 -12.33 19.33 -23.46
N ARG A 40 -11.79 20.35 -22.77
CA ARG A 40 -10.44 20.28 -22.17
C ARG A 40 -10.41 19.32 -20.99
N LEU A 41 -11.42 19.37 -20.13
CA LEU A 41 -11.57 18.41 -19.03
C LEU A 41 -11.65 16.98 -19.55
N SER A 42 -12.49 16.74 -20.55
CA SER A 42 -12.66 15.42 -21.16
C SER A 42 -11.35 14.90 -21.77
N ARG A 43 -10.60 15.74 -22.49
CA ARG A 43 -9.29 15.37 -23.04
C ARG A 43 -8.28 14.99 -21.94
N THR A 44 -8.16 15.82 -20.90
CA THR A 44 -7.24 15.51 -19.79
C THR A 44 -7.65 14.24 -19.06
N LYS A 45 -8.96 14.03 -18.86
CA LYS A 45 -9.52 12.81 -18.26
C LYS A 45 -9.17 11.56 -19.07
N ILE A 46 -9.31 11.61 -20.40
CA ILE A 46 -8.91 10.52 -21.28
C ILE A 46 -7.43 10.20 -21.09
N HIS A 47 -6.54 11.21 -21.09
CA HIS A 47 -5.12 10.97 -20.87
C HIS A 47 -4.81 10.37 -19.49
N ILE A 48 -5.50 10.77 -18.42
CA ILE A 48 -5.34 10.16 -17.09
C ILE A 48 -5.69 8.67 -17.16
N ILE A 49 -6.85 8.35 -17.72
CA ILE A 49 -7.35 6.98 -17.85
C ILE A 49 -6.37 6.15 -18.68
N ASP A 50 -5.98 6.63 -19.85
CA ASP A 50 -5.06 5.92 -20.73
C ASP A 50 -3.74 5.60 -20.04
N ASN A 51 -3.19 6.54 -19.28
CA ASN A 51 -1.93 6.33 -18.55
C ASN A 51 -2.10 5.30 -17.42
N LEU A 52 -3.17 5.40 -16.63
CA LEU A 52 -3.46 4.49 -15.53
C LEU A 52 -3.75 3.07 -16.04
N VAL A 53 -4.68 2.92 -16.97
CA VAL A 53 -5.06 1.63 -17.56
C VAL A 53 -3.85 0.98 -18.23
N SER A 54 -3.11 1.72 -19.06
CA SER A 54 -1.93 1.16 -19.73
C SER A 54 -0.85 0.73 -18.73
N ARG A 55 -0.68 1.48 -17.62
CA ARG A 55 0.27 1.11 -16.56
C ARG A 55 -0.17 -0.18 -15.86
N THR A 56 -1.43 -0.27 -15.47
CA THR A 56 -1.98 -1.45 -14.81
C THR A 56 -1.91 -2.68 -15.72
N ILE A 57 -2.27 -2.54 -17.01
CA ILE A 57 -2.16 -3.65 -17.97
C ILE A 57 -0.72 -4.15 -18.08
N ARG A 58 0.27 -3.25 -18.18
CA ARG A 58 1.70 -3.65 -18.21
C ARG A 58 2.10 -4.37 -16.93
N GLN A 59 1.71 -3.85 -15.77
CA GLN A 59 2.01 -4.49 -14.48
C GLN A 59 1.39 -5.89 -14.39
N LEU A 60 0.12 -6.05 -14.78
CA LEU A 60 -0.57 -7.34 -14.75
C LEU A 60 0.03 -8.34 -15.75
N LYS A 61 0.49 -7.88 -16.93
CA LYS A 61 1.15 -8.74 -17.92
C LYS A 61 2.49 -9.30 -17.45
N HIS A 62 3.18 -8.60 -16.55
CA HIS A 62 4.50 -8.99 -16.06
C HIS A 62 4.47 -9.50 -14.61
N CYS A 63 3.29 -9.57 -13.98
CA CYS A 63 3.15 -10.05 -12.62
C CYS A 63 3.45 -11.55 -12.56
N SER A 64 4.54 -11.90 -11.89
CA SER A 64 4.94 -13.29 -11.68
C SER A 64 4.15 -13.94 -10.53
N VAL A 65 4.09 -15.27 -10.54
CA VAL A 65 3.50 -16.04 -9.44
C VAL A 65 4.25 -15.78 -8.13
N GLU A 66 5.56 -15.55 -8.18
CA GLU A 66 6.37 -15.23 -7.00
C GLU A 66 6.01 -13.87 -6.39
N GLU A 67 5.86 -12.83 -7.22
CA GLU A 67 5.39 -11.52 -6.78
C GLU A 67 3.99 -11.60 -6.16
N LEU A 68 3.09 -12.38 -6.76
CA LEU A 68 1.76 -12.62 -6.21
C LEU A 68 1.82 -13.30 -4.84
N GLN A 69 2.67 -14.32 -4.68
CA GLN A 69 2.89 -14.98 -3.39
C GLN A 69 3.53 -14.05 -2.36
N ALA A 70 4.45 -13.17 -2.78
CA ALA A 70 5.05 -12.17 -1.91
C ALA A 70 3.98 -11.18 -1.40
N CYS A 71 3.12 -10.67 -2.29
CA CYS A 71 1.99 -9.83 -1.91
C CYS A 71 1.06 -10.55 -0.91
N LYS A 72 0.75 -11.83 -1.13
CA LYS A 72 -0.06 -12.63 -0.19
C LYS A 72 0.59 -12.69 1.20
N ARG A 73 1.89 -12.99 1.27
CA ARG A 73 2.63 -13.05 2.55
C ARG A 73 2.63 -11.71 3.27
N GLU A 74 2.87 -10.63 2.55
CA GLU A 74 2.88 -9.27 3.10
C GLU A 74 1.50 -8.86 3.63
N LEU A 75 0.43 -9.21 2.91
CA LEU A 75 -0.94 -8.93 3.33
C LEU A 75 -1.28 -9.61 4.65
N VAL A 76 -0.96 -10.91 4.78
CA VAL A 76 -1.17 -11.69 6.01
C VAL A 76 -0.36 -11.10 7.16
N TYR A 77 0.92 -10.78 6.93
CA TYR A 77 1.77 -10.21 7.97
C TYR A 77 1.27 -8.84 8.45
N LYS A 78 0.81 -7.99 7.52
CA LYS A 78 0.20 -6.69 7.85
C LYS A 78 -1.06 -6.86 8.69
N GLU A 79 -1.89 -7.86 8.42
CA GLU A 79 -3.08 -8.15 9.22
C GLU A 79 -2.70 -8.59 10.65
N GLN A 80 -1.74 -9.52 10.78
CA GLN A 80 -1.22 -9.97 12.07
C GLN A 80 -0.71 -8.79 12.91
N LEU A 81 0.09 -7.90 12.32
CA LEU A 81 0.58 -6.70 13.01
C LEU A 81 -0.55 -5.76 13.45
N ARG A 82 -1.61 -5.61 12.64
CA ARG A 82 -2.77 -4.79 13.02
C ARG A 82 -3.49 -5.40 14.22
N ASP A 83 -3.58 -6.71 14.31
CA ASP A 83 -4.19 -7.40 15.44
C ASP A 83 -3.34 -7.31 16.70
N GLU A 84 -2.01 -7.47 16.59
CA GLU A 84 -1.09 -7.22 17.70
C GLU A 84 -1.24 -5.79 18.26
N LEU A 85 -1.28 -4.78 17.39
CA LEU A 85 -1.50 -3.39 17.82
C LEU A 85 -2.86 -3.18 18.48
N ARG A 86 -3.92 -3.81 17.96
CA ARG A 86 -5.26 -3.78 18.59
C ARG A 86 -5.25 -4.42 19.97
N THR A 87 -4.60 -5.58 20.12
CA THR A 87 -4.51 -6.28 21.42
C THR A 87 -3.68 -5.47 22.42
N LEU A 88 -2.56 -4.87 22.00
CA LEU A 88 -1.75 -4.01 22.85
C LEU A 88 -2.52 -2.78 23.32
N ARG A 89 -3.26 -2.12 22.42
CA ARG A 89 -4.12 -0.98 22.76
C ARG A 89 -5.20 -1.36 23.78
N ARG A 90 -5.86 -2.52 23.60
CA ARG A 90 -6.84 -3.03 24.57
C ARG A 90 -6.21 -3.33 25.92
N ARG A 91 -5.05 -4.00 25.95
CA ARG A 91 -4.32 -4.30 27.20
C ARG A 91 -3.91 -3.04 27.95
N LYS A 92 -3.37 -2.03 27.25
CA LYS A 92 -2.99 -0.72 27.82
C LYS A 92 -4.18 -0.02 28.50
N CYS A 93 -5.37 -0.08 27.89
CA CYS A 93 -6.59 0.48 28.46
C CYS A 93 -7.08 -0.32 29.68
N ASN A 94 -7.03 -1.66 29.62
CA ASN A 94 -7.43 -2.51 30.74
C ASN A 94 -6.53 -2.32 31.97
N THR A 95 -5.22 -2.13 31.78
CA THR A 95 -4.29 -1.84 32.89
C THR A 95 -4.53 -0.47 33.52
N ALA A 96 -4.98 0.53 32.75
CA ALA A 96 -5.36 1.84 33.27
C ALA A 96 -6.69 1.82 34.04
N SER A 97 -7.60 0.90 33.73
CA SER A 97 -8.85 0.70 34.48
C SER A 97 -8.71 -0.16 35.73
N SER A 98 -7.64 -0.95 35.85
CA SER A 98 -7.39 -1.81 37.03
C SER A 98 -6.39 -1.22 38.03
N SER A 99 -5.73 -0.10 37.71
CA SER A 99 -4.78 0.58 38.61
C SER A 99 -5.45 1.40 39.73
N SER A 100 -6.78 1.34 39.89
CA SER A 100 -7.51 1.93 41.03
C SER A 100 -7.80 0.95 42.17
N ALA A 101 -7.24 -0.26 42.15
CA ALA A 101 -7.32 -1.22 43.26
C ALA A 101 -5.93 -1.50 43.87
N THR A 102 -5.58 -0.70 44.87
CA THR A 102 -4.75 -1.00 46.05
C THR A 102 -3.56 -1.97 45.92
N SER A 103 -2.34 -1.45 46.11
CA SER A 103 -1.41 -2.04 47.09
C SER A 103 -0.36 -1.01 47.54
N SER A 104 -0.08 -1.10 48.83
CA SER A 104 0.62 -0.19 49.71
C SER A 104 2.14 -0.38 49.73
N CYS A 105 2.83 0.71 50.09
CA CYS A 105 4.12 0.79 50.79
C CYS A 105 5.26 -0.18 50.43
N SER A 106 6.39 0.36 49.96
CA SER A 106 7.64 0.46 50.76
C SER A 106 8.80 0.99 49.93
N SER A 107 9.55 1.88 50.58
CA SER A 107 10.76 2.57 50.14
C SER A 107 12.00 1.67 50.17
N SER A 108 12.86 1.74 49.15
CA SER A 108 14.32 1.55 49.31
C SER A 108 15.10 1.97 48.06
N SER A 109 15.93 3.01 48.28
CA SER A 109 17.27 3.36 47.76
C SER A 109 17.74 3.01 46.32
N PRO A 110 18.50 3.93 45.67
CA PRO A 110 19.09 3.71 44.34
C PRO A 110 20.47 3.02 44.42
N SER A 111 20.76 2.09 43.52
CA SER A 111 22.11 1.57 43.26
C SER A 111 22.25 1.11 41.79
N PRO A 112 23.45 1.20 41.16
CA PRO A 112 23.60 1.32 39.70
C PRO A 112 23.97 0.02 38.95
N ALA A 113 23.76 0.06 37.63
CA ALA A 113 24.27 -0.79 36.53
C ALA A 113 23.65 -2.21 36.37
N PRO A 114 23.32 -2.67 35.13
CA PRO A 114 24.35 -3.15 34.20
C PRO A 114 24.10 -2.96 32.67
N VAL A 115 25.22 -2.90 31.97
CA VAL A 115 25.55 -3.29 30.58
C VAL A 115 24.41 -3.88 29.72
N GLN A 116 24.04 -3.19 28.63
CA GLN A 116 23.16 -3.76 27.59
C GLN A 116 23.96 -4.55 26.53
N PRO A 117 23.61 -5.81 26.24
CA PRO A 117 24.15 -6.52 25.09
C PRO A 117 23.41 -6.13 23.79
N ALA A 118 24.16 -6.03 22.69
CA ALA A 118 23.73 -5.59 21.36
C ALA A 118 22.55 -6.39 20.75
N PRO A 119 21.76 -5.78 19.84
CA PRO A 119 20.58 -6.41 19.24
C PRO A 119 20.96 -7.59 18.33
N ARG A 120 20.30 -8.73 18.56
CA ARG A 120 20.49 -9.98 17.81
C ARG A 120 19.85 -9.87 16.43
N THR A 121 20.64 -10.12 15.39
CA THR A 121 20.20 -10.33 14.01
C THR A 121 19.27 -11.55 13.90
N PRO A 122 18.29 -11.56 12.96
CA PRO A 122 17.34 -12.66 12.84
C PRO A 122 18.04 -13.95 12.34
N PRO A 123 17.67 -15.13 12.86
CA PRO A 123 18.27 -16.39 12.46
C PRO A 123 17.81 -16.83 11.07
N LYS A 124 18.73 -17.48 10.33
CA LYS A 124 18.55 -18.02 8.98
C LYS A 124 17.54 -19.18 8.98
N PRO A 125 16.61 -19.27 8.01
CA PRO A 125 15.64 -20.36 7.99
C PRO A 125 16.32 -21.70 7.69
N ARG A 126 16.02 -22.69 8.53
CA ARG A 126 16.45 -24.08 8.44
C ARG A 126 15.56 -24.78 7.41
N ALA A 127 16.15 -25.33 6.35
CA ALA A 127 15.43 -26.13 5.36
C ALA A 127 14.85 -27.38 6.04
N LEU A 128 13.55 -27.64 5.83
CA LEU A 128 12.91 -28.87 6.28
C LEU A 128 11.91 -29.38 5.23
N ILE A 129 12.35 -30.45 4.55
CA ILE A 129 11.67 -31.71 4.28
C ILE A 129 10.32 -31.65 3.53
N GLU A 130 10.37 -32.21 2.32
CA GLU A 130 9.25 -32.58 1.47
C GLU A 130 8.27 -33.51 2.21
N SER A 131 7.02 -33.08 2.36
CA SER A 131 5.91 -33.99 2.65
C SER A 131 5.01 -34.06 1.41
N LYS A 132 4.98 -35.24 0.80
CA LYS A 132 4.01 -35.59 -0.25
C LYS A 132 2.62 -35.56 0.36
N VAL A 133 1.79 -34.61 -0.06
CA VAL A 133 0.35 -34.63 0.24
C VAL A 133 -0.38 -35.10 -1.00
N SER A 134 -0.98 -36.30 -0.90
CA SER A 134 -1.88 -36.86 -1.90
C SER A 134 -3.16 -36.02 -1.96
N ILE A 135 -3.38 -35.33 -3.08
CA ILE A 135 -4.65 -34.67 -3.39
C ILE A 135 -5.54 -35.70 -4.08
N PHE A 136 -6.53 -36.23 -3.35
CA PHE A 136 -7.68 -36.91 -3.92
C PHE A 136 -8.92 -36.12 -3.47
N GLY A 137 -9.67 -35.59 -4.44
CA GLY A 137 -10.94 -34.91 -4.23
C GLY A 137 -11.88 -35.25 -5.39
N PRO A 138 -13.19 -35.41 -5.15
CA PRO A 138 -14.10 -35.98 -6.14
C PRO A 138 -14.40 -34.98 -7.26
N GLU A 139 -14.37 -35.49 -8.51
CA GLU A 139 -14.82 -34.78 -9.70
C GLU A 139 -16.29 -34.38 -9.56
N ILE A 140 -16.55 -33.08 -9.58
CA ILE A 140 -17.88 -32.52 -9.78
C ILE A 140 -17.98 -32.00 -11.22
N PHE A 141 -18.21 -32.94 -12.13
CA PHE A 141 -18.85 -32.67 -13.42
C PHE A 141 -19.86 -33.79 -13.70
N VAL A 142 -21.13 -33.49 -13.44
CA VAL A 142 -22.29 -33.98 -14.19
C VAL A 142 -23.24 -32.80 -14.33
#